data_AF-A0A368W218-F1
#
_entry.id   AF-A0A368W218-F1
#
_cell.length_a   1.000
_cell.length_b   1.000
_cell.length_c   1.000
_cell.angle_alpha   90.00
_cell.angle_beta   90.00
_cell.angle_gamma   90.00
#
_symmetry.space_group_name_H-M   'P 1'
#
loop_
_entity.id
_entity.type
_entity.pdbx_description
1 polymer ?
#
loop_
_entity_poly.entity_id
_entity_poly.type
_entity_poly.pdbx_seq_one_letter_code
_entity_poly.pdbx_strand_id
1 'polypeptide(L)'
;MPVANIVLIEIGLALGLITVAIDRTLWPVSAGIAGMALILALLRRRGRWFTQWFGLVLEYNTRNHTRVSQPAAPGAGDGGDENGDGVIGPEENHRVSLLRLAVPDLVVAHGQDHDRNHVGMAFNEGKWTAVLMVEPTPSLITEIGNAPNLPLGTLAPCLEDRGVVLDSIQVIWHCYPGSAALPSTSPALNSYLEVLGPLPAAARRTTWIAVRLDPQRCAKAVGERGGGIVGAHRALIGALSRVRNALDRQGVPTRPLDADELLQAGVTSAELQSVLGVQRAVGLKERWDGVTAGGVGHSSYAITKWPNRMSDSLNALTGVRALSSTIAMSISPAGEDSEVSLRGLVRVSARTPGELDAADERLHTISNRLGLTLTPLRGLQLAGFAATLPLGGAA
;
A
#
# COMPACT_ATOMS: atom_id res chain seq x y z
N MET A 1 -18.56 -18.16 0.97
CA MET A 1 -19.41 -16.96 0.87
C MET A 1 -19.16 -16.09 2.09
N PRO A 2 -19.25 -14.75 2.01
CA PRO A 2 -19.10 -13.87 3.17
C PRO A 2 -20.16 -14.19 4.23
N VAL A 3 -19.81 -14.06 5.52
CA VAL A 3 -20.74 -14.27 6.64
C VAL A 3 -21.99 -13.40 6.49
N ALA A 4 -21.85 -12.17 6.00
CA ALA A 4 -22.97 -11.26 5.72
C ALA A 4 -24.01 -11.83 4.75
N ASN A 5 -23.62 -12.70 3.80
CA ASN A 5 -24.58 -13.33 2.88
C ASN A 5 -25.42 -14.37 3.61
N ILE A 6 -24.80 -15.13 4.52
CA ILE A 6 -25.47 -16.14 5.33
C ILE A 6 -26.48 -15.44 6.24
N VAL A 7 -26.05 -14.38 6.92
CA VAL A 7 -26.92 -13.56 7.77
C VAL A 7 -28.09 -12.96 6.98
N LEU A 8 -27.86 -12.46 5.76
CA LEU A 8 -28.93 -11.92 4.92
C LEU A 8 -29.98 -12.99 4.55
N ILE A 9 -29.53 -14.21 4.26
CA ILE A 9 -30.43 -15.35 3.97
C ILE A 9 -31.20 -15.74 5.23
N GLU A 10 -30.54 -15.83 6.39
CA GLU A 10 -31.17 -16.16 7.67
C GLU A 10 -32.24 -15.13 8.06
N ILE A 11 -31.94 -13.84 7.94
CA ILE A 11 -32.92 -12.76 8.21
C ILE A 11 -34.09 -12.83 7.23
N GLY A 12 -33.81 -13.05 5.93
CA GLY A 12 -34.86 -13.18 4.92
C GLY A 12 -35.80 -14.36 5.20
N LEU A 13 -35.25 -15.51 5.61
CA LEU A 13 -36.02 -16.68 6.03
C LEU A 13 -36.80 -16.43 7.32
N ALA A 14 -36.19 -15.80 8.32
CA ALA A 14 -36.85 -15.47 9.58
C ALA A 14 -38.03 -14.52 9.38
N LEU A 15 -37.86 -13.46 8.60
CA LEU A 15 -38.95 -12.53 8.24
C LEU A 15 -40.03 -13.23 7.41
N GLY A 16 -39.64 -14.11 6.50
CA GLY A 16 -40.58 -14.96 5.75
C GLY A 16 -41.40 -15.87 6.67
N LEU A 17 -40.79 -16.51 7.66
CA LEU A 17 -41.49 -17.38 8.60
C LEU A 17 -42.40 -16.59 9.55
N ILE A 18 -41.95 -15.43 10.04
CA ILE A 18 -42.77 -14.54 10.88
C ILE A 18 -44.02 -14.07 10.12
N THR A 19 -43.88 -13.68 8.86
CA THR A 19 -45.03 -13.22 8.05
C THR A 19 -46.08 -14.32 7.83
N VAL A 20 -45.66 -15.57 7.59
CA VAL A 20 -46.57 -16.73 7.48
C VAL A 20 -47.19 -17.11 8.83
N ALA A 21 -46.46 -16.92 9.93
CA ALA A 21 -46.95 -17.19 11.28
C ALA A 21 -48.04 -16.19 11.71
N ILE A 22 -47.96 -14.94 11.23
CA ILE A 22 -48.97 -13.91 11.48
C ILE A 22 -50.24 -14.19 10.65
N ASP A 23 -50.08 -14.45 9.35
CA ASP A 23 -51.21 -14.74 8.46
C ASP A 23 -50.78 -15.70 7.33
N ARG A 24 -51.42 -16.87 7.29
CA ARG A 24 -51.14 -17.90 6.27
C ARG A 24 -51.51 -17.45 4.85
N THR A 25 -52.39 -16.46 4.72
CA THR A 25 -52.80 -15.91 3.43
C THR A 25 -51.69 -15.08 2.77
N LEU A 26 -50.69 -14.63 3.56
CA LEU A 26 -49.53 -13.85 3.09
C LEU A 26 -48.37 -14.71 2.57
N TRP A 27 -48.57 -16.00 2.31
CA TRP A 27 -47.52 -16.89 1.78
C TRP A 27 -46.79 -16.34 0.52
N PRO A 28 -47.45 -15.65 -0.45
CA PRO A 28 -46.73 -15.12 -1.61
C PRO A 28 -45.78 -13.98 -1.24
N VAL A 29 -46.14 -13.18 -0.23
CA VAL A 29 -45.31 -12.08 0.28
C VAL A 29 -44.08 -12.64 0.99
N SER A 30 -44.27 -13.67 1.81
CA SER A 30 -43.17 -14.39 2.48
C SER A 30 -42.19 -15.02 1.49
N ALA A 31 -42.71 -15.74 0.48
CA ALA A 31 -41.90 -16.28 -0.61
C ALA A 31 -41.15 -15.18 -1.38
N GLY A 32 -41.79 -14.03 -1.58
CA GLY A 32 -41.17 -12.84 -2.18
C GLY A 32 -40.01 -12.29 -1.34
N ILE A 33 -40.17 -12.16 -0.02
CA ILE A 33 -39.12 -11.67 0.89
C ILE A 33 -37.93 -12.64 0.92
N ALA A 34 -38.18 -13.94 1.10
CA ALA A 34 -37.13 -14.96 1.11
C ALA A 34 -36.43 -15.06 -0.25
N GLY A 35 -37.19 -15.02 -1.35
CA GLY A 35 -36.66 -15.00 -2.71
C GLY A 35 -35.81 -13.77 -3.00
N MET A 36 -36.26 -12.58 -2.58
CA MET A 36 -35.49 -11.34 -2.72
C MET A 36 -34.19 -11.38 -1.91
N ALA A 37 -34.24 -11.86 -0.66
CA ALA A 37 -33.06 -12.01 0.18
C ALA A 37 -32.04 -12.98 -0.45
N LEU A 38 -32.51 -14.10 -1.01
CA LEU A 38 -31.68 -15.04 -1.74
C LEU A 38 -31.06 -14.40 -2.99
N ILE A 39 -31.84 -13.67 -3.79
CA ILE A 39 -31.34 -12.94 -4.96
C ILE A 39 -30.25 -11.94 -4.55
N LEU A 40 -30.50 -11.11 -3.53
CA LEU A 40 -29.52 -10.13 -3.05
C LEU A 40 -28.27 -10.79 -2.47
N ALA A 41 -28.39 -11.91 -1.76
CA ALA A 41 -27.25 -12.65 -1.22
C ALA A 41 -26.40 -13.30 -2.32
N LEU A 42 -27.01 -13.74 -3.42
CA LEU A 42 -26.33 -14.37 -4.53
C LEU A 42 -25.90 -13.39 -5.64
N LEU A 43 -26.41 -12.15 -5.60
CA LEU A 43 -26.09 -11.14 -6.60
C LEU A 43 -24.61 -10.77 -6.53
N ARG A 44 -23.90 -11.06 -7.62
CA ARG A 44 -22.48 -10.72 -7.79
C ARG A 44 -22.35 -9.54 -8.76
N ARG A 45 -21.80 -8.43 -8.27
CA ARG A 45 -21.59 -7.21 -9.09
C ARG A 45 -20.11 -6.86 -9.10
N ARG A 46 -19.51 -6.78 -10.30
CA ARG A 46 -18.08 -6.41 -10.51
C ARG A 46 -17.10 -7.19 -9.63
N GLY A 47 -17.31 -8.50 -9.49
CA GLY A 47 -16.41 -9.40 -8.75
C GLY A 47 -16.64 -9.48 -7.24
N ARG A 48 -17.47 -8.61 -6.65
CA ARG A 48 -17.84 -8.63 -5.21
C ARG A 48 -19.30 -9.05 -4.99
N TRP A 49 -19.60 -9.56 -3.80
CA TRP A 49 -20.97 -9.86 -3.38
C TRP A 49 -21.73 -8.55 -3.07
N PHE A 50 -23.03 -8.49 -3.36
CA PHE A 50 -23.82 -7.27 -3.16
C PHE A 50 -23.77 -6.74 -1.73
N THR A 51 -23.79 -7.62 -0.73
CA THR A 51 -23.67 -7.29 0.70
C THR A 51 -22.35 -6.58 1.03
N GLN A 52 -21.24 -7.08 0.49
CA GLN A 52 -19.92 -6.46 0.66
C GLN A 52 -19.86 -5.10 -0.03
N TRP A 53 -20.44 -5.00 -1.22
CA TRP A 53 -20.53 -3.72 -1.94
C TRP A 53 -21.38 -2.72 -1.16
N PHE A 54 -22.54 -3.13 -0.64
CA PHE A 54 -23.43 -2.28 0.13
C PHE A 54 -22.79 -1.81 1.44
N GLY A 55 -22.16 -2.72 2.19
CA GLY A 55 -21.44 -2.38 3.42
C GLY A 55 -20.31 -1.38 3.15
N LEU A 56 -19.55 -1.59 2.06
CA LEU A 56 -18.49 -0.68 1.66
C LEU A 56 -19.01 0.70 1.21
N VAL A 57 -20.14 0.76 0.50
CA VAL A 57 -20.80 2.04 0.16
C VAL A 57 -21.29 2.75 1.41
N LEU A 58 -21.86 2.02 2.36
CA LEU A 58 -22.35 2.58 3.62
C LEU A 58 -21.19 3.14 4.44
N GLU A 59 -20.14 2.34 4.66
CA GLU A 59 -18.94 2.75 5.40
C GLU A 59 -18.29 3.97 4.74
N TYR A 60 -18.12 3.94 3.42
CA TYR A 60 -17.64 5.07 2.64
C TYR A 60 -18.51 6.30 2.90
N ASN A 61 -19.83 6.23 2.73
CA ASN A 61 -20.71 7.39 2.92
C ASN A 61 -20.71 7.93 4.36
N THR A 62 -20.45 7.10 5.37
CA THR A 62 -20.45 7.51 6.78
C THR A 62 -19.14 8.13 7.27
N ARG A 63 -18.01 7.88 6.59
CA ARG A 63 -16.70 8.36 7.05
C ARG A 63 -16.35 9.75 6.52
N ASN A 64 -15.41 10.42 7.20
CA ASN A 64 -14.88 11.69 6.72
C ASN A 64 -13.90 11.46 5.57
N HIS A 65 -14.15 12.11 4.44
CA HIS A 65 -13.35 11.97 3.21
C HIS A 65 -12.27 13.03 3.08
N THR A 66 -12.26 14.02 3.97
CA THR A 66 -11.32 15.13 3.93
C THR A 66 -10.46 15.13 5.18
N ARG A 67 -9.15 15.21 4.98
CA ARG A 67 -8.15 15.37 6.03
C ARG A 67 -7.29 16.57 5.72
N VAL A 68 -6.81 17.24 6.76
CA VAL A 68 -6.01 18.46 6.62
C VAL A 68 -4.83 18.34 7.59
N SER A 69 -3.63 18.63 7.11
CA SER A 69 -2.42 18.63 7.93
C SER A 69 -2.32 19.95 8.70
N GLN A 70 -1.58 19.92 9.79
CA GLN A 70 -1.17 21.17 10.45
C GLN A 70 -0.18 21.90 9.53
N PRO A 71 -0.26 23.24 9.39
CA PRO A 71 0.75 24.03 8.69
C PRO A 71 2.13 23.83 9.30
N ALA A 72 3.19 23.97 8.50
CA ALA A 72 4.55 23.99 9.05
C ALA A 72 4.69 25.16 10.05
N ALA A 73 5.17 24.86 11.26
CA ALA A 73 5.41 25.90 12.26
C ALA A 73 6.59 26.79 11.81
N PRO A 74 6.55 28.12 12.05
CA PRO A 74 7.65 29.01 11.70
C PRO A 74 8.91 28.63 12.49
N GLY A 75 9.96 28.19 11.79
CA GLY A 75 11.24 27.82 12.42
C GLY A 75 11.32 26.38 12.95
N ALA A 76 10.27 25.56 12.77
CA ALA A 76 10.43 24.11 12.91
C ALA A 76 11.43 23.65 11.84
N GLY A 77 12.59 23.17 12.29
CA GLY A 77 13.53 22.55 11.38
C GLY A 77 12.94 21.28 10.78
N ASP A 78 13.59 20.72 9.76
CA ASP A 78 13.42 19.30 9.41
C ASP A 78 14.03 18.38 10.50
N GLY A 79 14.17 18.88 11.73
CA GLY A 79 14.92 18.28 12.83
C GLY A 79 14.37 16.91 13.21
N GLY A 80 15.31 15.99 13.50
CA GLY A 80 15.03 14.76 14.23
C GLY A 80 14.73 15.04 15.70
N ASP A 81 14.42 13.98 16.44
CA ASP A 81 14.10 13.91 17.89
C ASP A 81 14.60 15.10 18.74
N GLU A 82 13.85 16.22 18.71
CA GLU A 82 14.22 17.46 19.43
C GLU A 82 14.03 17.29 20.94
N ASN A 83 13.15 16.35 21.33
CA ASN A 83 12.79 16.07 22.71
C ASN A 83 13.69 15.00 23.37
N GLY A 84 14.51 14.29 22.59
CA GLY A 84 15.44 13.27 23.05
C GLY A 84 14.78 11.97 23.55
N ASP A 85 13.51 11.74 23.20
CA ASP A 85 12.72 10.58 23.64
C ASP A 85 12.77 9.39 22.65
N GLY A 86 13.48 9.57 21.53
CA GLY A 86 13.67 8.60 20.47
C GLY A 86 12.52 8.53 19.47
N VAL A 87 11.55 9.45 19.53
CA VAL A 87 10.29 9.41 18.78
C VAL A 87 10.04 10.75 18.08
N ILE A 88 9.82 10.71 16.76
CA ILE A 88 9.46 11.87 15.95
C ILE A 88 7.95 11.95 15.77
N GLY A 89 7.37 12.99 16.34
CA GLY A 89 5.95 13.32 16.28
C GLY A 89 5.54 14.26 15.13
N PRO A 90 4.23 14.47 14.92
CA PRO A 90 3.69 15.43 13.94
C PRO A 90 3.96 16.90 14.29
N GLU A 91 4.14 17.22 15.58
CA GLU A 91 4.35 18.58 16.07
C GLU A 91 5.81 19.01 15.89
N GLU A 92 6.72 18.04 15.97
CA GLU A 92 8.16 18.21 15.80
C GLU A 92 8.57 18.24 14.33
N ASN A 93 7.96 17.38 13.50
CA ASN A 93 8.38 17.22 12.11
C ASN A 93 7.21 17.33 11.13
N HIS A 94 7.31 18.31 10.22
CA HIS A 94 6.29 18.58 9.21
C HIS A 94 6.06 17.39 8.26
N ARG A 95 7.09 16.58 7.99
CA ARG A 95 6.96 15.36 7.17
C ARG A 95 6.01 14.36 7.82
N VAL A 96 6.07 14.18 9.14
CA VAL A 96 5.13 13.33 9.88
C VAL A 96 3.71 13.92 9.79
N SER A 97 3.53 15.22 10.02
CA SER A 97 2.22 15.89 9.89
C SER A 97 1.57 15.67 8.51
N LEU A 98 2.36 15.79 7.43
CA LEU A 98 1.89 15.52 6.07
C LEU A 98 1.55 14.05 5.85
N LEU A 99 2.40 13.13 6.30
CA LEU A 99 2.19 11.69 6.12
C LEU A 99 1.00 11.16 6.93
N ARG A 100 0.64 11.83 8.04
CA ARG A 100 -0.58 11.55 8.80
C ARG A 100 -1.88 11.83 8.05
N LEU A 101 -1.83 12.54 6.92
CA LEU A 101 -2.96 12.59 5.98
C LEU A 101 -3.32 11.19 5.48
N ALA A 102 -2.31 10.36 5.17
CA ALA A 102 -2.50 8.99 4.69
C ALA A 102 -2.54 7.97 5.83
N VAL A 103 -1.66 8.13 6.82
CA VAL A 103 -1.42 7.18 7.92
C VAL A 103 -1.69 7.86 9.27
N PRO A 104 -2.94 7.88 9.76
CA PRO A 104 -3.39 8.81 10.81
C PRO A 104 -2.68 8.74 12.15
N ASP A 105 -2.12 7.59 12.52
CA ASP A 105 -1.42 7.34 13.77
C ASP A 105 0.10 7.17 13.57
N LEU A 106 0.61 7.64 12.43
CA LEU A 106 2.03 7.59 12.12
C LEU A 106 2.85 8.30 13.19
N VAL A 107 3.81 7.55 13.72
CA VAL A 107 4.90 8.00 14.56
C VAL A 107 6.17 7.33 14.05
N VAL A 108 7.32 8.01 14.08
CA VAL A 108 8.60 7.40 13.65
C VAL A 108 9.52 7.31 14.84
N ALA A 109 10.14 6.16 15.07
CA ALA A 109 11.12 5.96 16.13
C ALA A 109 12.51 5.70 15.55
N HIS A 110 13.53 6.02 16.34
CA HIS A 110 14.92 5.69 16.05
C HIS A 110 15.33 4.36 16.70
N GLY A 111 16.18 3.63 16.00
CA GLY A 111 16.85 2.45 16.51
C GLY A 111 18.25 2.33 15.92
N GLN A 112 19.03 1.40 16.45
CA GLN A 112 20.32 1.02 15.90
C GLN A 112 20.36 -0.50 15.74
N ASP A 113 20.88 -0.96 14.60
CA ASP A 113 21.16 -2.38 14.40
C ASP A 113 22.43 -2.84 15.13
N HIS A 114 22.75 -4.13 15.02
CA HIS A 114 23.95 -4.70 15.63
C HIS A 114 25.26 -4.11 15.06
N ASP A 115 25.23 -3.66 13.81
CA ASP A 115 26.34 -3.06 13.09
C ASP A 115 26.42 -1.53 13.35
N ARG A 116 25.58 -1.02 14.27
CA ARG A 116 25.43 0.41 14.63
C ARG A 116 24.91 1.28 13.49
N ASN A 117 24.30 0.70 12.47
CA ASN A 117 23.55 1.46 11.48
C ASN A 117 22.25 1.98 12.09
N HIS A 118 21.90 3.21 11.76
CA HIS A 118 20.63 3.79 12.19
C HIS A 118 19.47 3.15 11.43
N VAL A 119 18.37 2.88 12.15
CA VAL A 119 17.15 2.28 11.61
C VAL A 119 15.96 3.13 12.04
N GLY A 120 15.24 3.66 11.06
CA GLY A 120 13.93 4.28 11.25
C GLY A 120 12.84 3.23 11.33
N MET A 121 11.89 3.41 12.26
CA MET A 121 10.75 2.52 12.44
C MET A 121 9.46 3.31 12.46
N ALA A 122 8.54 3.04 11.54
CA ALA A 122 7.22 3.64 11.50
C ALA A 122 6.23 2.81 12.33
N PHE A 123 5.47 3.48 13.19
CA PHE A 123 4.34 2.91 13.91
C PHE A 123 3.03 3.26 13.23
N ASN A 124 2.17 2.26 13.04
CA ASN A 124 0.81 2.41 12.48
C ASN A 124 -0.03 1.18 12.83
N GLU A 125 -1.26 1.38 13.28
CA GLU A 125 -2.26 0.38 13.69
C GLU A 125 -1.71 -0.61 14.73
N GLY A 126 -0.94 -0.13 15.70
CA GLY A 126 -0.36 -1.01 16.74
C GLY A 126 0.85 -1.82 16.28
N LYS A 127 1.32 -1.63 15.05
CA LYS A 127 2.40 -2.40 14.43
C LYS A 127 3.58 -1.52 14.08
N TRP A 128 4.78 -2.11 14.06
CA TRP A 128 6.02 -1.44 13.71
C TRP A 128 6.52 -1.89 12.34
N THR A 129 7.01 -0.96 11.53
CA THR A 129 7.55 -1.22 10.19
C THR A 129 8.93 -0.61 10.06
N ALA A 130 9.90 -1.41 9.62
CA ALA A 130 11.22 -0.92 9.22
C ALA A 130 11.45 -1.21 7.74
N VAL A 131 12.29 -0.41 7.08
CA VAL A 131 12.43 -0.45 5.62
C VAL A 131 13.89 -0.62 5.22
N LEU A 132 14.13 -1.54 4.29
CA LEU A 132 15.37 -1.64 3.54
C LEU A 132 15.21 -0.93 2.20
N MET A 133 16.22 -0.16 1.79
CA MET A 133 16.37 0.30 0.41
C MET A 133 17.28 -0.67 -0.33
N VAL A 134 16.86 -1.10 -1.52
CA VAL A 134 17.74 -1.84 -2.44
C VAL A 134 18.68 -0.84 -3.09
N GLU A 135 19.98 -1.10 -2.97
CA GLU A 135 20.97 -0.24 -3.59
C GLU A 135 20.95 -0.45 -5.12
N PRO A 136 20.83 0.62 -5.91
CA PRO A 136 20.93 0.48 -7.36
C PRO A 136 22.36 0.04 -7.68
N THR A 137 22.52 -1.12 -8.30
CA THR A 137 23.82 -1.52 -8.83
C THR A 137 24.21 -0.49 -9.90
N PRO A 138 25.35 0.21 -9.77
CA PRO A 138 25.74 1.22 -10.74
C PRO A 138 26.15 0.54 -12.05
N SER A 139 25.17 0.28 -12.92
CA SER A 139 25.41 -0.08 -14.30
C SER A 139 25.67 1.19 -15.10
N LEU A 140 26.78 1.27 -15.84
CA LEU A 140 27.04 2.37 -16.78
C LEU A 140 25.93 2.51 -17.85
N ILE A 141 25.16 1.44 -18.07
CA ILE A 141 24.00 1.38 -18.97
C ILE A 141 22.91 0.55 -18.27
N THR A 142 21.75 1.13 -18.02
CA THR A 142 20.58 0.37 -17.55
C THR A 142 19.79 -0.11 -18.76
N GLU A 143 19.78 -1.41 -19.02
CA GLU A 143 18.96 -1.99 -20.08
C GLU A 143 17.47 -1.78 -19.79
N ILE A 144 16.76 -1.18 -20.74
CA ILE A 144 15.33 -0.90 -20.63
C ILE A 144 14.58 -2.23 -20.52
N GLY A 145 13.83 -2.41 -19.41
CA GLY A 145 13.02 -3.60 -19.16
C GLY A 145 13.72 -4.71 -18.37
N ASN A 146 15.04 -4.65 -18.15
CA ASN A 146 15.82 -5.73 -17.51
C ASN A 146 16.00 -5.54 -15.99
N ALA A 147 15.10 -4.78 -15.36
CA ALA A 147 15.20 -4.48 -13.96
C ALA A 147 14.79 -5.72 -13.13
N PRO A 148 15.64 -6.25 -12.23
CA PRO A 148 15.43 -7.57 -11.62
C PRO A 148 14.11 -7.61 -10.84
N ASN A 149 13.37 -8.70 -11.03
CA ASN A 149 12.23 -9.05 -10.18
C ASN A 149 12.81 -9.56 -8.85
N LEU A 150 12.39 -8.97 -7.72
CA LEU A 150 12.84 -9.43 -6.40
C LEU A 150 12.31 -10.86 -6.14
N PRO A 151 13.16 -11.80 -5.66
CA PRO A 151 12.76 -13.17 -5.44
C PRO A 151 11.88 -13.29 -4.19
N LEU A 152 10.57 -13.10 -4.34
CA LEU A 152 9.61 -13.20 -3.23
C LEU A 152 9.69 -14.55 -2.49
N GLY A 153 10.01 -15.63 -3.21
CA GLY A 153 10.23 -16.95 -2.62
C GLY A 153 11.38 -17.00 -1.61
N THR A 154 12.41 -16.15 -1.76
CA THR A 154 13.52 -16.04 -0.80
C THR A 154 13.10 -15.32 0.48
N LEU A 155 12.07 -14.47 0.41
CA LEU A 155 11.56 -13.71 1.55
C LEU A 155 10.54 -14.50 2.37
N ALA A 156 9.86 -15.49 1.78
CA ALA A 156 8.86 -16.30 2.46
C ALA A 156 9.36 -16.96 3.76
N PRO A 157 10.54 -17.59 3.81
CA PRO A 157 11.08 -18.15 5.06
C PRO A 157 11.39 -17.11 6.14
N CYS A 158 11.48 -15.81 5.78
CA CYS A 158 11.72 -14.75 6.76
C CYS A 158 10.43 -14.32 7.49
N LEU A 159 9.25 -14.71 7.00
CA LEU A 159 7.97 -14.39 7.64
C LEU A 159 7.85 -15.00 9.04
N GLU A 160 8.40 -16.20 9.23
CA GLU A 160 8.37 -16.90 10.51
C GLU A 160 9.76 -17.44 10.83
N ASP A 161 10.43 -16.84 11.81
CA ASP A 161 11.73 -17.32 12.26
C ASP A 161 12.01 -16.95 13.73
N ARG A 162 12.65 -17.88 14.46
CA ARG A 162 13.09 -17.69 15.86
C ARG A 162 12.01 -17.12 16.78
N GLY A 163 10.78 -17.62 16.66
CA GLY A 163 9.63 -17.20 17.48
C GLY A 163 9.08 -15.81 17.14
N VAL A 164 9.54 -15.18 16.06
CA VAL A 164 8.97 -13.96 15.49
C VAL A 164 8.16 -14.34 14.26
N VAL A 165 6.88 -13.97 14.28
CA VAL A 165 5.96 -14.13 13.15
C VAL A 165 5.60 -12.73 12.65
N LEU A 166 6.10 -12.38 11.48
CA LEU A 166 5.87 -11.08 10.86
C LEU A 166 4.41 -10.92 10.44
N ASP A 167 3.97 -9.66 10.44
CA ASP A 167 2.68 -9.29 9.88
C ASP A 167 2.72 -9.39 8.35
N SER A 168 3.75 -8.80 7.75
CA SER A 168 4.01 -8.90 6.32
C SER A 168 5.44 -8.48 5.97
N ILE A 169 5.89 -8.92 4.79
CA ILE A 169 7.03 -8.35 4.07
C ILE A 169 6.50 -7.80 2.75
N GLN A 170 6.73 -6.51 2.50
CA GLN A 170 6.25 -5.83 1.31
C GLN A 170 7.41 -5.30 0.47
N VAL A 171 7.42 -5.67 -0.80
CA VAL A 171 8.31 -5.14 -1.82
C VAL A 171 7.59 -4.02 -2.56
N ILE A 172 8.14 -2.81 -2.53
CA ILE A 172 7.56 -1.61 -3.14
C ILE A 172 8.51 -1.10 -4.22
N TRP A 173 8.02 -1.00 -5.45
CA TRP A 173 8.68 -0.30 -6.54
C TRP A 173 8.00 1.03 -6.75
N HIS A 174 8.76 2.11 -6.67
CA HIS A 174 8.27 3.45 -6.96
C HIS A 174 9.04 4.03 -8.13
N CYS A 175 8.33 4.30 -9.20
CA CYS A 175 8.90 4.57 -10.51
C CYS A 175 8.44 5.92 -11.05
N TYR A 176 9.40 6.69 -11.55
CA TYR A 176 9.14 7.88 -12.35
C TYR A 176 9.48 7.57 -13.81
N PRO A 177 8.50 7.62 -14.74
CA PRO A 177 8.78 7.47 -16.15
C PRO A 177 9.59 8.67 -16.66
N GLY A 178 10.41 8.49 -17.70
CA GLY A 178 11.17 9.61 -18.30
C GLY A 178 10.27 10.76 -18.75
N SER A 179 9.02 10.45 -19.13
CA SER A 179 8.00 11.43 -19.48
C SER A 179 7.61 12.38 -18.35
N ALA A 180 7.79 12.00 -17.08
CA ALA A 180 7.35 12.81 -15.93
C ALA A 180 8.15 14.11 -15.76
N ALA A 181 9.34 14.19 -16.36
CA ALA A 181 10.22 15.36 -16.30
C ALA A 181 9.72 16.52 -17.18
N LEU A 182 8.86 16.27 -18.16
CA LEU A 182 8.41 17.26 -19.13
C LEU A 182 6.90 17.51 -19.01
N PRO A 183 6.41 18.74 -19.29
CA PRO A 183 4.99 19.00 -19.43
C PRO A 183 4.35 18.11 -20.50
N SER A 184 3.08 17.74 -20.31
CA SER A 184 2.35 16.86 -21.23
C SER A 184 2.21 17.42 -22.65
N THR A 185 2.31 18.74 -22.83
CA THR A 185 2.25 19.45 -24.11
C THR A 185 3.62 19.69 -24.77
N SER A 186 4.72 19.22 -24.17
CA SER A 186 6.07 19.47 -24.67
C SER A 186 6.34 18.73 -26.00
N PRO A 187 6.81 19.41 -27.07
CA PRO A 187 7.23 18.74 -28.30
C PRO A 187 8.39 17.76 -28.08
N ALA A 188 9.31 18.08 -27.16
CA ALA A 188 10.41 17.18 -26.79
C ALA A 188 9.92 15.88 -26.17
N LEU A 189 8.79 15.93 -25.44
CA LEU A 189 8.16 14.73 -24.92
C LEU A 189 7.58 13.86 -26.04
N ASN A 190 6.99 14.45 -27.08
CA ASN A 190 6.47 13.69 -28.22
C ASN A 190 7.61 12.98 -28.97
N SER A 191 8.72 13.68 -29.25
CA SER A 191 9.89 13.07 -29.87
C SER A 191 10.51 11.97 -29.01
N TYR A 192 10.59 12.17 -27.68
CA TYR A 192 11.05 11.14 -26.75
C TYR A 192 10.18 9.89 -26.81
N LEU A 193 8.85 10.04 -26.83
CA LEU A 193 7.92 8.92 -26.88
C LEU A 193 7.94 8.19 -28.23
N GLU A 194 8.13 8.90 -29.34
CA GLU A 194 8.30 8.31 -30.67
C GLU A 194 9.53 7.40 -30.72
N VAL A 195 10.66 7.86 -30.16
CA VAL A 195 11.90 7.09 -30.09
C VAL A 195 11.79 5.93 -29.08
N LEU A 196 11.15 6.15 -27.93
CA LEU A 196 10.99 5.14 -26.88
C LEU A 196 10.10 3.97 -27.34
N GLY A 197 9.07 4.27 -28.14
CA GLY A 197 8.13 3.27 -28.64
C GLY A 197 7.38 2.55 -27.50
N PRO A 198 7.14 1.23 -27.60
CA PRO A 198 6.33 0.48 -26.62
C PRO A 198 7.11 0.05 -25.37
N LEU A 199 8.38 0.43 -25.23
CA LEU A 199 9.25 -0.04 -24.15
C LEU A 199 8.88 0.61 -22.80
N PRO A 200 8.71 -0.18 -21.73
CA PRO A 200 8.49 0.37 -20.40
C PRO A 200 9.81 0.91 -19.85
N ALA A 201 9.99 2.23 -19.89
CA ALA A 201 11.16 2.89 -19.32
C ALA A 201 10.75 3.76 -18.11
N ALA A 202 10.84 3.16 -16.92
CA ALA A 202 11.02 3.97 -15.71
C ALA A 202 12.42 4.59 -15.79
N ALA A 203 12.51 5.92 -15.84
CA ALA A 203 13.79 6.62 -15.84
C ALA A 203 14.44 6.58 -14.45
N ARG A 204 13.62 6.52 -13.40
CA ARG A 204 14.05 6.27 -12.03
C ARG A 204 13.17 5.20 -11.42
N ARG A 205 13.79 4.20 -10.81
CA ARG A 205 13.11 3.19 -10.00
C ARG A 205 13.78 3.11 -8.64
N THR A 206 13.03 3.42 -7.58
CA THR A 206 13.44 3.15 -6.21
C THR A 206 12.73 1.89 -5.73
N THR A 207 13.47 1.00 -5.06
CA THR A 207 12.92 -0.24 -4.52
C THR A 207 13.11 -0.28 -3.01
N TRP A 208 12.01 -0.48 -2.30
CA TRP A 208 11.96 -0.62 -0.85
C TRP A 208 11.45 -2.01 -0.46
N ILE A 209 11.97 -2.56 0.63
CA ILE A 209 11.41 -3.73 1.30
C ILE A 209 10.98 -3.31 2.70
N ALA A 210 9.67 -3.21 2.93
CA ALA A 210 9.09 -2.91 4.23
C ALA A 210 8.81 -4.21 4.99
N VAL A 211 9.32 -4.31 6.21
CA VAL A 211 9.14 -5.44 7.13
C VAL A 211 8.25 -4.98 8.26
N ARG A 212 7.04 -5.55 8.38
CA ARG A 212 6.04 -5.17 9.38
C ARG A 212 5.91 -6.25 10.45
N LEU A 213 5.99 -5.84 11.72
CA LEU A 213 5.87 -6.69 12.89
C LEU A 213 4.69 -6.25 13.76
N ASP A 214 3.90 -7.22 14.18
CA ASP A 214 2.86 -7.05 15.20
C ASP A 214 3.41 -7.53 16.56
N PRO A 215 3.62 -6.60 17.53
CA PRO A 215 4.14 -6.95 18.84
C PRO A 215 3.24 -7.93 19.61
N GLN A 216 1.93 -7.89 19.40
CA GLN A 216 0.98 -8.77 20.10
C GLN A 216 1.13 -10.23 19.65
N ARG A 217 1.33 -10.45 18.34
CA ARG A 217 1.62 -11.79 17.78
C ARG A 217 2.98 -12.33 18.23
N CYS A 218 3.92 -11.44 18.56
CA CYS A 218 5.29 -11.77 18.93
C CYS A 218 5.58 -11.62 20.44
N ALA A 219 4.56 -11.67 21.32
CA ALA A 219 4.70 -11.31 22.73
C ALA A 219 5.85 -12.02 23.46
N LYS A 220 6.04 -13.33 23.24
CA LYS A 220 7.14 -14.11 23.83
C LYS A 220 8.51 -13.59 23.37
N ALA A 221 8.69 -13.42 22.06
CA ALA A 221 9.93 -12.92 21.48
C ALA A 221 10.24 -11.48 21.91
N VAL A 222 9.20 -10.64 22.08
CA VAL A 222 9.32 -9.28 22.61
C VAL A 222 9.75 -9.31 24.09
N GLY A 223 9.15 -10.18 24.90
CA GLY A 223 9.51 -10.37 26.31
C GLY A 223 10.97 -10.78 26.51
N GLU A 224 11.45 -11.77 25.74
CA GLU A 224 12.85 -12.23 25.75
C GLU A 224 13.85 -11.12 25.37
N ARG A 225 13.38 -10.06 24.70
CA ARG A 225 14.21 -8.93 24.21
C ARG A 225 14.10 -7.68 25.08
N GLY A 226 13.55 -7.80 26.29
CA GLY A 226 13.43 -6.71 27.26
C GLY A 226 12.01 -6.15 27.41
N GLY A 227 11.03 -6.69 26.67
CA GLY A 227 9.62 -6.32 26.78
C GLY A 227 9.29 -4.93 26.22
N GLY A 228 7.99 -4.61 26.21
CA GLY A 228 7.47 -3.31 25.78
C GLY A 228 7.91 -2.90 24.37
N ILE A 229 8.07 -1.58 24.18
CA ILE A 229 8.47 -0.98 22.89
C ILE A 229 9.91 -1.37 22.52
N VAL A 230 10.83 -1.35 23.48
CA VAL A 230 12.25 -1.70 23.24
C VAL A 230 12.40 -3.14 22.75
N GLY A 231 11.69 -4.08 23.35
CA GLY A 231 11.67 -5.47 22.91
C GLY A 231 11.07 -5.63 21.51
N ALA A 232 10.02 -4.87 21.17
CA ALA A 232 9.43 -4.84 19.83
C ALA A 232 10.41 -4.30 18.78
N HIS A 233 11.09 -3.19 19.06
CA HIS A 233 12.13 -2.62 18.19
C HIS A 233 13.26 -3.62 17.94
N ARG A 234 13.79 -4.25 19.01
CA ARG A 234 14.83 -5.28 18.88
C ARG A 234 14.36 -6.50 18.09
N ALA A 235 13.11 -6.93 18.26
CA ALA A 235 12.54 -8.02 17.48
C ALA A 235 12.45 -7.66 15.98
N LEU A 236 11.98 -6.44 15.68
CA LEU A 236 11.85 -5.94 14.31
C LEU A 236 13.22 -5.76 13.64
N ILE A 237 14.19 -5.12 14.30
CA ILE A 237 15.56 -4.95 13.80
C ILE A 237 16.20 -6.32 13.51
N GLY A 238 16.00 -7.29 14.42
CA GLY A 238 16.46 -8.66 14.21
C GLY A 238 15.81 -9.32 12.99
N ALA A 239 14.53 -9.08 12.73
CA ALA A 239 13.84 -9.59 11.53
C ALA A 239 14.31 -8.88 10.25
N LEU A 240 14.50 -7.56 10.30
CA LEU A 240 15.02 -6.76 9.21
C LEU A 240 16.41 -7.25 8.76
N SER A 241 17.31 -7.53 9.72
CA SER A 241 18.64 -8.09 9.43
C SER A 241 18.56 -9.47 8.74
N ARG A 242 17.58 -10.31 9.09
CA ARG A 242 17.38 -11.60 8.42
C ARG A 242 16.90 -11.44 6.98
N VAL A 243 15.97 -10.51 6.75
CA VAL A 243 15.50 -10.16 5.41
C VAL A 243 16.66 -9.64 4.55
N ARG A 244 17.48 -8.73 5.10
CA ARG A 244 18.72 -8.24 4.47
C ARG A 244 19.64 -9.41 4.08
N ASN A 245 19.98 -10.27 5.04
CA ASN A 245 20.85 -11.42 4.79
C ASN A 245 20.28 -12.44 3.78
N ALA A 246 18.95 -12.54 3.68
CA ALA A 246 18.30 -13.38 2.67
C ALA A 246 18.45 -12.79 1.26
N LEU A 247 18.36 -11.47 1.12
CA LEU A 247 18.57 -10.73 -0.12
C LEU A 247 20.04 -10.68 -0.54
N ASP A 248 20.95 -10.45 0.40
CA ASP A 248 22.39 -10.41 0.14
C ASP A 248 22.89 -11.75 -0.41
N ARG A 249 22.36 -12.88 0.08
CA ARG A 249 22.64 -14.22 -0.46
C ARG A 249 22.19 -14.42 -1.91
N GLN A 250 21.27 -13.58 -2.40
CA GLN A 250 20.83 -13.56 -3.79
C GLN A 250 21.51 -12.45 -4.61
N GLY A 251 22.55 -11.81 -4.05
CA GLY A 251 23.28 -10.73 -4.73
C GLY A 251 22.47 -9.43 -4.84
N VAL A 252 21.48 -9.22 -3.97
CA VAL A 252 20.69 -7.99 -3.93
C VAL A 252 21.15 -7.15 -2.73
N PRO A 253 22.08 -6.18 -2.91
CA PRO A 253 22.56 -5.36 -1.81
C PRO A 253 21.46 -4.45 -1.29
N THR A 254 21.29 -4.41 0.03
CA THR A 254 20.31 -3.56 0.68
C THR A 254 20.86 -2.90 1.94
N ARG A 255 20.32 -1.74 2.28
CA ARG A 255 20.63 -1.02 3.51
C ARG A 255 19.35 -0.59 4.25
N PRO A 256 19.34 -0.55 5.59
CA PRO A 256 18.22 0.04 6.32
C PRO A 256 18.11 1.54 6.01
N LEU A 257 16.88 2.05 6.05
CA LEU A 257 16.61 3.48 6.10
C LEU A 257 16.69 3.96 7.54
N ASP A 258 17.36 5.08 7.77
CA ASP A 258 17.20 5.82 9.03
C ASP A 258 15.83 6.52 9.09
N ALA A 259 15.54 7.22 10.19
CA ALA A 259 14.25 7.88 10.37
C ALA A 259 14.00 9.00 9.34
N ASP A 260 15.02 9.78 8.99
CA ASP A 260 14.92 10.88 8.04
C ASP A 260 14.70 10.36 6.62
N GLU A 261 15.46 9.35 6.24
CA GLU A 261 15.32 8.68 4.94
C GLU A 261 13.98 7.95 4.83
N LEU A 262 13.48 7.35 5.92
CA LEU A 262 12.15 6.74 5.98
C LEU A 262 11.05 7.77 5.74
N LEU A 263 11.12 8.91 6.43
CA LEU A 263 10.19 10.02 6.22
C LEU A 263 10.28 10.56 4.79
N GLN A 264 11.49 10.72 4.26
CA GLN A 264 11.72 11.16 2.89
C GLN A 264 11.15 10.17 1.85
N ALA A 265 11.29 8.86 2.09
CA ALA A 265 10.70 7.82 1.25
C ALA A 265 9.17 7.87 1.30
N GLY A 266 8.60 8.08 2.49
CA GLY A 266 7.16 8.33 2.69
C GLY A 266 6.67 9.52 1.87
N VAL A 267 7.28 10.69 2.06
CA VAL A 267 6.90 11.93 1.35
C VAL A 267 7.05 11.77 -0.15
N THR A 268 8.13 11.10 -0.58
CA THR A 268 8.40 10.89 -2.00
C THR A 268 7.36 10.01 -2.66
N SER A 269 7.09 8.85 -2.06
CA SER A 269 6.08 7.94 -2.57
C SER A 269 4.68 8.54 -2.53
N ALA A 270 4.37 9.38 -1.54
CA ALA A 270 3.10 10.08 -1.43
C ALA A 270 2.95 11.29 -2.40
N GLU A 271 4.00 11.66 -3.14
CA GLU A 271 4.06 12.84 -4.02
C GLU A 271 3.78 14.17 -3.27
N LEU A 272 4.26 14.28 -2.04
CA LEU A 272 4.05 15.44 -1.16
C LEU A 272 5.24 16.42 -1.14
N GLN A 273 6.28 16.21 -1.96
CA GLN A 273 7.49 17.04 -1.95
C GLN A 273 7.21 18.50 -2.29
N SER A 274 6.27 18.77 -3.21
CA SER A 274 5.95 20.13 -3.65
C SER A 274 5.24 20.97 -2.58
N VAL A 275 4.74 20.31 -1.53
CA VAL A 275 4.01 20.96 -0.43
C VAL A 275 4.77 20.92 0.90
N LEU A 276 6.01 20.42 0.90
CA LEU A 276 6.90 20.50 2.06
C LEU A 276 7.22 21.95 2.42
N GLY A 277 7.20 22.26 3.72
CA GLY A 277 7.56 23.58 4.26
C GLY A 277 6.53 24.68 3.98
N VAL A 278 5.39 24.32 3.38
CA VAL A 278 4.33 25.27 3.04
C VAL A 278 3.62 25.73 4.32
N GLN A 279 3.61 27.03 4.58
CA GLN A 279 2.95 27.66 5.73
C GLN A 279 1.43 27.83 5.55
N ARG A 280 0.78 26.86 4.90
CA ARG A 280 -0.68 26.72 4.84
C ARG A 280 -1.05 25.27 4.99
N ALA A 281 -2.29 25.03 5.40
CA ALA A 281 -2.79 23.68 5.60
C ALA A 281 -2.81 22.90 4.27
N VAL A 282 -2.33 21.66 4.28
CA VAL A 282 -2.32 20.76 3.12
C VAL A 282 -3.45 19.76 3.27
N GLY A 283 -4.27 19.63 2.24
CA GLY A 283 -5.43 18.74 2.24
C GLY A 283 -5.16 17.39 1.59
N LEU A 284 -5.87 16.37 2.10
CA LEU A 284 -6.16 15.12 1.42
C LEU A 284 -7.67 14.97 1.26
N LYS A 285 -8.11 14.58 0.07
CA LYS A 285 -9.51 14.31 -0.25
C LYS A 285 -9.65 12.95 -0.91
N GLU A 286 -10.37 12.05 -0.26
CA GLU A 286 -10.78 10.78 -0.85
C GLU A 286 -12.03 10.99 -1.72
N ARG A 287 -12.01 10.37 -2.90
CA ARG A 287 -13.15 10.18 -3.79
C ARG A 287 -13.38 8.68 -3.98
N TRP A 288 -14.52 8.33 -4.54
CA TRP A 288 -14.88 6.93 -4.73
C TRP A 288 -13.88 6.19 -5.62
N ASP A 289 -13.26 6.89 -6.56
CA ASP A 289 -12.37 6.38 -7.60
C ASP A 289 -10.91 6.83 -7.48
N GLY A 290 -10.58 7.78 -6.59
CA GLY A 290 -9.20 8.15 -6.32
C GLY A 290 -9.02 8.94 -5.02
N VAL A 291 -7.78 9.34 -4.75
CA VAL A 291 -7.41 10.23 -3.64
C VAL A 291 -6.63 11.40 -4.20
N THR A 292 -6.90 12.62 -3.74
CA THR A 292 -6.06 13.78 -4.02
C THR A 292 -5.34 14.19 -2.76
N ALA A 293 -4.00 14.20 -2.78
CA ALA A 293 -3.16 14.60 -1.66
C ALA A 293 -2.14 15.65 -2.14
N GLY A 294 -2.02 16.78 -1.44
CA GLY A 294 -1.05 17.82 -1.84
C GLY A 294 -1.26 18.39 -3.25
N GLY A 295 -2.46 18.23 -3.83
CA GLY A 295 -2.77 18.62 -5.21
C GLY A 295 -2.46 17.56 -6.27
N VAL A 296 -1.89 16.42 -5.90
CA VAL A 296 -1.63 15.28 -6.80
C VAL A 296 -2.77 14.27 -6.69
N GLY A 297 -3.26 13.77 -7.82
CA GLY A 297 -4.27 12.73 -7.89
C GLY A 297 -3.65 11.34 -7.89
N HIS A 298 -4.27 10.40 -7.18
CA HIS A 298 -3.83 9.01 -7.08
C HIS A 298 -5.01 8.07 -7.33
N SER A 299 -4.75 6.99 -8.06
CA SER A 299 -5.68 5.87 -8.19
C SER A 299 -4.97 4.56 -7.92
N SER A 300 -5.57 3.73 -7.06
CA SER A 300 -5.04 2.45 -6.61
C SER A 300 -5.90 1.29 -7.11
N TYR A 301 -5.23 0.20 -7.45
CA TYR A 301 -5.79 -1.01 -8.05
C TYR A 301 -5.23 -2.23 -7.31
N ALA A 302 -6.07 -3.23 -7.06
CA ALA A 302 -5.63 -4.53 -6.59
C ALA A 302 -5.39 -5.47 -7.78
N ILE A 303 -4.31 -6.25 -7.72
CA ILE A 303 -4.08 -7.39 -8.60
C ILE A 303 -4.93 -8.55 -8.08
N THR A 304 -6.02 -8.85 -8.75
CA THR A 304 -6.99 -9.90 -8.33
C THR A 304 -6.83 -11.20 -9.10
N LYS A 305 -6.13 -11.15 -10.23
CA LYS A 305 -5.73 -12.33 -11.01
C LYS A 305 -4.28 -12.17 -11.42
N TRP A 306 -3.47 -13.18 -11.09
CA TRP A 306 -2.06 -13.27 -11.43
C TRP A 306 -1.85 -14.08 -12.72
N PRO A 307 -0.79 -13.80 -13.51
CA PRO A 307 -0.43 -14.63 -14.64
C PRO A 307 0.08 -15.99 -14.17
N ASN A 308 -0.08 -17.00 -15.02
CA ASN A 308 0.42 -18.36 -14.74
C ASN A 308 1.96 -18.42 -14.64
N ARG A 309 2.67 -17.44 -15.20
CA ARG A 309 4.11 -17.27 -15.04
C ARG A 309 4.43 -15.83 -14.67
N MET A 310 5.02 -15.64 -13.49
CA MET A 310 5.46 -14.32 -12.99
C MET A 310 6.67 -13.76 -13.76
N SER A 311 7.26 -14.56 -14.67
CA SER A 311 8.41 -14.15 -15.49
C SER A 311 8.08 -13.04 -16.48
N ASP A 312 6.81 -12.86 -16.85
CA ASP A 312 6.36 -11.71 -17.62
C ASP A 312 6.38 -10.48 -16.73
N SER A 313 7.33 -9.59 -16.99
CA SER A 313 7.76 -8.61 -16.01
C SER A 313 6.68 -7.57 -15.70
N LEU A 314 6.32 -7.50 -14.40
CA LEU A 314 5.54 -6.41 -13.83
C LEU A 314 6.18 -5.03 -14.07
N ASN A 315 7.45 -4.96 -14.51
CA ASN A 315 8.10 -3.74 -14.97
C ASN A 315 7.29 -3.02 -16.05
N ALA A 316 6.51 -3.74 -16.87
CA ALA A 316 5.64 -3.11 -17.86
C ALA A 316 4.61 -2.15 -17.26
N LEU A 317 4.15 -2.41 -16.03
CA LEU A 317 3.23 -1.53 -15.30
C LEU A 317 3.93 -0.26 -14.75
N THR A 318 5.26 -0.25 -14.68
CA THR A 318 6.03 0.89 -14.16
C THR A 318 6.31 1.99 -15.17
N GLY A 319 6.08 1.73 -16.47
CA GLY A 319 6.32 2.67 -17.56
C GLY A 319 5.08 3.46 -18.00
N VAL A 320 4.00 3.45 -17.21
CA VAL A 320 2.78 4.19 -17.55
C VAL A 320 3.06 5.69 -17.51
N ARG A 321 2.61 6.40 -18.55
CA ARG A 321 2.76 7.85 -18.67
C ARG A 321 1.88 8.55 -17.64
N ALA A 322 2.47 8.82 -16.49
CA ALA A 322 1.87 9.58 -15.39
C ALA A 322 2.99 10.31 -14.63
N LEU A 323 2.67 10.92 -13.49
CA LEU A 323 3.70 11.49 -12.61
C LEU A 323 4.57 10.37 -12.05
N SER A 324 3.95 9.34 -11.47
CA SER A 324 4.64 8.15 -10.98
C SER A 324 3.74 6.92 -11.01
N SER A 325 4.38 5.75 -10.98
CA SER A 325 3.72 4.45 -10.82
C SER A 325 4.36 3.71 -9.65
N THR A 326 3.54 3.18 -8.77
CA THR A 326 3.97 2.40 -7.60
C THR A 326 3.39 1.01 -7.67
N ILE A 327 4.20 -0.01 -7.50
CA ILE A 327 3.77 -1.40 -7.40
C ILE A 327 4.18 -1.90 -6.02
N ALA A 328 3.24 -2.43 -5.25
CA ALA A 328 3.51 -3.00 -3.94
C ALA A 328 3.06 -4.47 -3.92
N MET A 329 4.00 -5.37 -3.65
CA MET A 329 3.75 -6.80 -3.49
C MET A 329 3.99 -7.17 -2.04
N SER A 330 2.98 -7.67 -1.35
CA SER A 330 3.06 -8.05 0.06
C SER A 330 2.87 -9.54 0.22
N ILE A 331 3.77 -10.18 0.97
CA ILE A 331 3.60 -11.54 1.46
C ILE A 331 3.30 -11.52 2.95
N SER A 332 2.39 -12.38 3.40
CA SER A 332 2.06 -12.58 4.82
C SER A 332 1.91 -14.06 5.13
N PRO A 333 2.05 -14.48 6.40
CA PRO A 333 1.76 -15.85 6.79
C PRO A 333 0.33 -16.24 6.39
N ALA A 334 0.16 -17.44 5.82
CA ALA A 334 -1.16 -18.05 5.67
C ALA A 334 -1.44 -18.96 6.88
N GLY A 335 -2.71 -19.28 7.15
CA GLY A 335 -3.10 -20.13 8.28
C GLY A 335 -2.76 -21.62 8.12
N GLU A 336 -2.23 -22.02 6.97
CA GLU A 336 -1.79 -23.39 6.67
C GLU A 336 -0.26 -23.46 6.55
N ASP A 337 0.34 -24.55 7.04
CA ASP A 337 1.79 -24.74 7.07
C ASP A 337 2.40 -24.66 5.66
N SER A 338 3.41 -23.81 5.49
CA SER A 338 4.17 -23.58 4.24
C SER A 338 3.45 -22.84 3.11
N GLU A 339 2.24 -22.32 3.33
CA GLU A 339 1.61 -21.39 2.38
C GLU A 339 1.81 -19.93 2.80
N VAL A 340 1.92 -19.04 1.80
CA VAL A 340 2.00 -17.59 2.03
C VAL A 340 0.91 -16.89 1.24
N SER A 341 0.26 -15.92 1.85
CA SER A 341 -0.69 -15.06 1.14
C SER A 341 0.08 -14.02 0.34
N LEU A 342 -0.25 -13.84 -0.93
CA LEU A 342 0.33 -12.82 -1.81
C LEU A 342 -0.73 -11.78 -2.18
N ARG A 343 -0.46 -10.51 -1.89
CA ARG A 343 -1.26 -9.37 -2.31
C ARG A 343 -0.44 -8.46 -3.21
N GLY A 344 -1.07 -7.95 -4.28
CA GLY A 344 -0.44 -7.01 -5.20
C GLY A 344 -1.29 -5.76 -5.36
N LEU A 345 -0.68 -4.60 -5.24
CA LEU A 345 -1.29 -3.30 -5.47
C LEU A 345 -0.51 -2.55 -6.55
N VAL A 346 -1.24 -1.80 -7.37
CA VAL A 346 -0.69 -0.83 -8.31
C VAL A 346 -1.32 0.51 -7.99
N ARG A 347 -0.50 1.55 -7.84
CA ARG A 347 -0.96 2.93 -7.73
C ARG A 347 -0.34 3.75 -8.85
N VAL A 348 -1.15 4.61 -9.46
CA VAL A 348 -0.66 5.66 -10.35
C VAL A 348 -0.95 7.01 -9.74
N SER A 349 0.01 7.92 -9.86
CA SER A 349 -0.11 9.31 -9.45
C SER A 349 -0.02 10.21 -10.68
N ALA A 350 -0.81 11.26 -10.74
CA ALA A 350 -0.85 12.21 -11.84
C ALA A 350 -1.10 13.64 -11.37
N ARG A 351 -0.61 14.62 -12.12
CA ARG A 351 -0.77 16.05 -11.76
C ARG A 351 -2.15 16.58 -12.10
N THR A 352 -2.82 15.94 -13.07
CA THR A 352 -4.15 16.33 -13.53
C THR A 352 -5.09 15.13 -13.61
N PRO A 353 -6.42 15.33 -13.50
CA PRO A 353 -7.39 14.26 -13.69
C PRO A 353 -7.27 13.58 -15.06
N GLY A 354 -7.08 14.35 -16.14
CA GLY A 354 -6.96 13.78 -17.49
C GLY A 354 -5.73 12.89 -17.68
N GLU A 355 -4.60 13.22 -17.03
CA GLU A 355 -3.42 12.33 -17.00
C GLU A 355 -3.71 11.05 -16.22
N LEU A 356 -4.50 11.13 -15.14
CA LEU A 356 -4.87 9.96 -14.33
C LEU A 356 -5.80 9.01 -15.11
N ASP A 357 -6.79 9.57 -15.81
CA ASP A 357 -7.72 8.81 -16.66
C ASP A 357 -6.98 8.10 -17.81
N ALA A 358 -6.08 8.81 -18.49
CA ALA A 358 -5.25 8.22 -19.55
C ALA A 358 -4.33 7.10 -19.01
N ALA A 359 -3.83 7.25 -17.79
CA ALA A 359 -3.03 6.21 -17.15
C ALA A 359 -3.86 4.97 -16.76
N ASP A 360 -5.11 5.14 -16.34
CA ASP A 360 -6.05 4.04 -16.08
C ASP A 360 -6.29 3.20 -17.35
N GLU A 361 -6.63 3.85 -18.47
CA GLU A 361 -6.81 3.16 -19.76
C GLU A 361 -5.55 2.41 -20.19
N ARG A 362 -4.38 3.01 -19.96
CA ARG A 362 -3.09 2.40 -20.30
C ARG A 362 -2.79 1.19 -19.42
N LEU A 363 -3.05 1.26 -18.11
CA LEU A 363 -2.92 0.14 -17.19
C LEU A 363 -3.85 -1.02 -17.57
N HIS A 364 -5.09 -0.74 -17.95
CA HIS A 364 -6.02 -1.74 -18.45
C HIS A 364 -5.49 -2.44 -19.71
N THR A 365 -4.92 -1.68 -20.63
CA THR A 365 -4.30 -2.24 -21.85
C THR A 365 -3.09 -3.12 -21.54
N ILE A 366 -2.21 -2.69 -20.62
CA ILE A 366 -1.01 -3.44 -20.24
C ILE A 366 -1.38 -4.70 -19.46
N SER A 367 -2.28 -4.60 -18.49
CA SER A 367 -2.71 -5.75 -17.67
C SER A 367 -3.35 -6.85 -18.50
N ASN A 368 -4.21 -6.50 -19.47
CA ASN A 368 -4.79 -7.47 -20.40
C ASN A 368 -3.72 -8.21 -21.20
N ARG A 369 -2.66 -7.51 -21.66
CA ARG A 369 -1.54 -8.13 -22.38
C ARG A 369 -0.73 -9.09 -21.51
N LEU A 370 -0.54 -8.74 -20.24
CA LEU A 370 0.20 -9.54 -19.27
C LEU A 370 -0.66 -10.66 -18.65
N GLY A 371 -1.94 -10.79 -18.99
CA GLY A 371 -2.85 -11.75 -18.36
C GLY A 371 -3.19 -11.44 -16.90
N LEU A 372 -2.93 -10.20 -16.45
CA LEU A 372 -3.27 -9.69 -15.13
C LEU A 372 -4.68 -9.10 -15.10
N THR A 373 -5.34 -9.14 -13.94
CA THR A 373 -6.57 -8.36 -13.72
C THR A 373 -6.34 -7.33 -12.64
N LEU A 374 -6.43 -6.05 -13.02
CA LEU A 374 -6.42 -4.92 -12.11
C LEU A 374 -7.86 -4.53 -11.77
N THR A 375 -8.20 -4.60 -10.49
CA THR A 375 -9.50 -4.19 -9.96
C THR A 375 -9.34 -2.86 -9.23
N PRO A 376 -9.96 -1.76 -9.69
CA PRO A 376 -9.87 -0.47 -9.01
C PRO A 376 -10.39 -0.58 -7.57
N LEU A 377 -9.68 0.00 -6.61
CA LEU A 377 -10.03 -0.01 -5.19
C LEU A 377 -11.11 1.01 -4.86
N ARG A 378 -12.23 0.96 -5.58
CA ARG A 378 -13.32 1.92 -5.39
C ARG A 378 -13.86 1.88 -3.97
N GLY A 379 -13.97 3.06 -3.36
CA GLY A 379 -14.34 3.24 -1.94
C GLY A 379 -13.27 2.81 -0.93
N LEU A 380 -12.09 2.38 -1.38
CA LEU A 380 -10.92 2.00 -0.56
C LEU A 380 -9.64 2.67 -1.07
N GLN A 381 -9.77 3.82 -1.72
CA GLN A 381 -8.64 4.46 -2.38
C GLN A 381 -7.64 5.02 -1.39
N LEU A 382 -8.10 5.50 -0.23
CA LEU A 382 -7.20 5.96 0.83
C LEU A 382 -6.43 4.82 1.50
N ALA A 383 -7.09 3.67 1.71
CA ALA A 383 -6.41 2.47 2.19
C ALA A 383 -5.38 1.98 1.16
N GLY A 384 -5.77 1.89 -0.12
CA GLY A 384 -4.86 1.55 -1.21
C GLY A 384 -3.67 2.51 -1.34
N PHE A 385 -3.90 3.81 -1.18
CA PHE A 385 -2.86 4.83 -1.15
C PHE A 385 -1.87 4.58 -0.02
N ALA A 386 -2.36 4.50 1.24
CA ALA A 386 -1.53 4.24 2.41
C ALA A 386 -0.75 2.92 2.30
N ALA A 387 -1.38 1.86 1.79
CA ALA A 387 -0.78 0.54 1.63
C ALA A 387 0.33 0.46 0.57
N THR A 388 0.52 1.51 -0.22
CA THR A 388 1.63 1.60 -1.19
C THR A 388 2.73 2.56 -0.72
N LEU A 389 2.62 3.12 0.49
CA LEU A 389 3.68 3.91 1.11
C LEU A 389 4.63 2.97 1.90
N PRO A 390 5.94 3.25 1.96
CA PRO A 390 6.92 2.47 2.72
C PRO A 390 6.84 2.77 4.23
N LEU A 391 5.62 2.82 4.79
CA LEU A 391 5.35 3.19 6.19
C LEU A 391 4.46 2.17 6.90
N GLY A 392 4.20 1.02 6.25
CA GLY A 392 3.37 -0.04 6.82
C GLY A 392 1.88 0.24 6.74
N GLY A 393 1.39 0.92 5.70
CA GLY A 393 -0.05 0.91 5.42
C GLY A 393 -0.52 -0.48 4.97
N ALA A 394 -1.77 -0.83 5.25
CA ALA A 394 -2.40 -2.05 4.75
C ALA A 394 -3.72 -1.73 4.03
N ALA A 395 -4.09 -2.57 3.05
CA ALA A 395 -5.33 -2.47 2.27
C ALA A 395 -5.97 -3.84 2.01
#